data_AF-A0A7S4CRQ7-F1
#
_entry.id   AF-A0A7S4CRQ7-F1
#
_cell.length_a   1.000
_cell.length_b   1.000
_cell.length_c   1.000
_cell.angle_alpha   90.00
_cell.angle_beta   90.00
_cell.angle_gamma   90.00
#
_symmetry.space_group_name_H-M   'P 1'
#
loop_
_entity.id
_entity.type
_entity.pdbx_description
1 polymer ?
#
loop_
_entity_poly.entity_id
_entity_poly.type
_entity_poly.pdbx_seq_one_letter_code
_entity_poly.pdbx_strand_id
1 'polypeptide(L)'
;RITISHTGTGLHRDIKLSPHTDDPRMVTLRAGDAEQDWLQVRRRLQPPVPRDATNPNPGPTEITLAFPVHTSAGPLPPQSLFAFLPLRSYGLKFIVQADFVVPSNREDLDQSNVWN
;
A
#
# COMPACT_ATOMS: atom_id res chain seq x y z
N ARG A 1 2.82 8.24 -0.08
CA ARG A 1 4.18 7.91 0.46
C ARG A 1 4.08 6.56 1.18
N ILE A 2 4.82 5.53 0.78
CA ILE A 2 4.89 4.27 1.56
C ILE A 2 6.13 4.40 2.46
N THR A 3 5.96 4.34 3.77
CA THR A 3 7.05 4.27 4.76
C THR A 3 6.65 3.19 5.74
N ILE A 4 7.40 2.09 5.82
CA ILE A 4 7.14 1.00 6.75
C ILE A 4 8.38 0.87 7.65
N SER A 5 8.19 1.13 8.93
CA SER A 5 9.15 0.83 9.98
C SER A 5 8.36 0.32 11.18
N HIS A 6 8.61 -0.93 11.57
CA HIS A 6 7.96 -1.54 12.73
C HIS A 6 9.01 -2.19 13.63
N THR A 7 9.50 -1.42 14.60
CA THR A 7 10.23 -1.95 15.75
C THR A 7 9.21 -2.48 16.76
N GLY A 8 8.90 -3.77 16.69
CA GLY A 8 8.03 -4.44 17.65
C GLY A 8 8.10 -5.95 17.48
N THR A 9 8.46 -6.63 18.56
CA THR A 9 8.78 -8.06 18.75
C THR A 9 7.70 -9.05 18.31
N GLY A 10 7.47 -9.12 17.00
CA GLY A 10 6.78 -10.19 16.30
C GLY A 10 7.48 -10.36 14.96
N LEU A 11 7.32 -11.50 14.29
CA LEU A 11 7.98 -11.87 13.04
C LEU A 11 7.57 -10.93 11.86
N HIS A 12 8.00 -9.67 11.88
CA HIS A 12 7.61 -8.63 10.94
C HIS A 12 8.88 -8.05 10.30
N ARG A 13 9.01 -8.26 8.99
CA ARG A 13 10.18 -7.82 8.21
C ARG A 13 10.23 -6.29 8.20
N ASP A 14 11.39 -5.72 8.50
CA ASP A 14 11.64 -4.30 8.23
C ASP A 14 11.57 -4.07 6.72
N ILE A 15 10.62 -3.25 6.28
CA ILE A 15 10.40 -2.96 4.86
C ILE A 15 10.95 -1.57 4.55
N LYS A 16 12.19 -1.51 4.04
CA LYS A 16 12.80 -0.25 3.64
C LYS A 16 12.52 0.04 2.17
N LEU A 17 12.11 1.27 1.90
CA LEU A 17 11.86 1.77 0.55
C LEU A 17 12.92 2.79 0.16
N SER A 18 13.52 2.58 -1.01
CA SER A 18 14.50 3.50 -1.59
C SER A 18 14.04 3.88 -3.00
N PRO A 19 13.85 5.18 -3.30
CA PRO A 19 13.60 5.60 -4.68
C PRO A 19 14.86 5.38 -5.52
N HIS A 20 14.67 5.02 -6.79
CA HIS A 20 15.77 5.01 -7.75
C HIS A 20 16.16 6.45 -8.11
N THR A 21 17.45 6.66 -8.36
CA THR A 21 17.98 7.97 -8.80
C THR A 21 17.52 8.32 -10.22
N ASP A 22 17.34 7.30 -11.07
CA ASP A 22 17.12 7.48 -12.51
C ASP A 22 15.63 7.56 -12.91
N ASP A 23 14.72 6.89 -12.18
CA ASP A 23 13.27 6.99 -12.37
C ASP A 23 12.56 7.16 -11.02
N PRO A 24 11.90 8.31 -10.74
CA PRO A 24 11.24 8.57 -9.46
C PRO A 24 10.00 7.69 -9.22
N ARG A 25 9.53 6.96 -10.25
CA ARG A 25 8.45 5.97 -10.12
C ARG A 25 9.00 4.61 -9.71
N MET A 26 10.30 4.37 -9.87
CA MET A 26 10.92 3.12 -9.45
C MET A 26 11.30 3.18 -7.98
N VAL A 27 10.87 2.19 -7.22
CA VAL A 27 11.20 2.04 -5.80
C VAL A 27 11.68 0.62 -5.53
N THR A 28 12.76 0.52 -4.78
CA THR A 28 13.25 -0.75 -4.28
C THR A 28 12.68 -1.01 -2.90
N LEU A 29 12.04 -2.15 -2.73
CA LEU A 29 11.54 -2.64 -1.46
C LEU A 29 12.50 -3.73 -0.93
N ARG A 30 13.05 -3.49 0.26
CA ARG A 30 13.96 -4.42 0.94
C ARG A 30 13.29 -4.99 2.18
N ALA A 31 13.27 -6.32 2.30
CA ALA A 31 12.66 -7.04 3.41
C ALA A 31 13.61 -8.15 3.89
N GLY A 32 14.43 -7.85 4.91
CA GLY A 32 15.58 -8.69 5.25
C GLY A 32 16.62 -8.69 4.12
N ASP A 33 17.04 -9.87 3.68
CA ASP A 33 17.98 -10.05 2.56
C ASP A 33 17.30 -10.02 1.18
N ALA A 34 15.97 -9.97 1.13
CA ALA A 34 15.22 -9.91 -0.12
C ALA A 34 15.10 -8.45 -0.61
N GLU A 35 15.40 -8.24 -1.88
CA GLU A 35 15.29 -6.95 -2.58
C GLU A 35 14.44 -7.12 -3.85
N GLN A 36 13.45 -6.25 -4.04
CA GLN A 36 12.57 -6.28 -5.20
C GLN A 36 12.29 -4.86 -5.68
N ASP A 37 12.44 -4.62 -6.97
CA ASP A 37 12.08 -3.36 -7.60
C ASP A 37 10.59 -3.32 -7.95
N TRP A 38 10.00 -2.14 -7.79
CA TRP A 38 8.59 -1.88 -8.02
C TRP A 38 8.40 -0.57 -8.79
N LEU A 39 7.53 -0.61 -9.79
CA LEU A 39 7.04 0.56 -10.49
C LEU A 39 5.81 1.11 -9.77
N GLN A 40 5.93 2.31 -9.23
CA GLN A 40 4.90 3.02 -8.51
C GLN A 40 4.13 3.97 -9.42
N VAL A 41 2.80 3.85 -9.41
CA VAL A 41 1.86 4.79 -10.02
C VAL A 41 1.07 5.45 -8.90
N ARG A 42 1.17 6.78 -8.78
CA ARG A 42 0.41 7.57 -7.82
C ARG A 42 -0.63 8.40 -8.53
N ARG A 43 -1.83 8.45 -7.97
CA ARG A 43 -2.88 9.30 -8.48
C ARG A 43 -3.59 10.00 -7.34
N ARG A 44 -3.62 11.33 -7.42
CA ARG A 44 -4.45 12.15 -6.55
C ARG A 44 -5.85 12.23 -7.14
N LEU A 45 -6.86 11.94 -6.33
CA LEU A 45 -8.26 11.85 -6.74
C LEU A 45 -9.11 12.75 -5.86
N GLN A 46 -10.12 13.38 -6.47
CA GLN A 46 -11.19 14.02 -5.72
C GLN A 46 -12.26 12.94 -5.45
N PRO A 47 -12.45 12.50 -4.20
CA PRO A 47 -13.42 11.47 -3.89
C PRO A 47 -14.85 11.99 -4.12
N PRO A 48 -15.76 11.15 -4.62
CA PRO A 48 -17.15 11.53 -4.88
C PRO A 48 -17.98 11.61 -3.59
N VAL A 49 -17.51 11.01 -2.50
CA VAL A 49 -18.18 10.96 -1.19
C VAL A 49 -17.18 11.27 -0.06
N PRO A 50 -17.64 11.80 1.08
CA PRO A 50 -16.82 11.95 2.28
C PRO A 50 -16.28 10.63 2.84
N ARG A 51 -15.06 10.64 3.40
CA ARG A 51 -14.48 9.49 4.12
C ARG A 51 -15.17 9.24 5.47
N ASP A 52 -15.57 10.32 6.13
CA ASP A 52 -16.36 10.30 7.35
C ASP A 52 -17.48 11.35 7.25
N ALA A 53 -18.57 11.13 8.00
CA ALA A 53 -19.73 12.02 7.98
C ALA A 53 -19.47 13.40 8.60
N THR A 54 -18.33 13.59 9.27
CA THR A 54 -17.99 14.84 9.97
C THR A 54 -17.30 15.86 9.07
N ASN A 55 -16.79 15.44 7.90
CA ASN A 55 -16.21 16.33 6.91
C ASN A 55 -17.03 16.32 5.58
N PRO A 56 -17.97 17.26 5.39
CA PRO A 56 -18.80 17.30 4.20
C PRO A 56 -18.04 17.68 2.91
N ASN A 57 -16.81 18.19 3.02
CA ASN A 57 -15.97 18.54 1.89
C ASN A 57 -14.67 17.72 1.92
N PRO A 58 -14.69 16.47 1.41
CA PRO A 58 -13.52 15.63 1.46
C PRO A 58 -12.41 16.27 0.64
N GLY A 59 -11.27 16.49 1.28
CA GLY A 59 -10.05 16.84 0.55
C GLY A 59 -9.67 15.72 -0.43
N PRO A 60 -8.78 16.02 -1.38
CA PRO A 60 -8.28 15.02 -2.30
C PRO A 60 -7.51 13.90 -1.58
N THR A 61 -7.72 12.66 -2.01
CA THR A 61 -6.97 11.47 -1.56
C THR A 61 -5.89 11.07 -2.57
N GLU A 62 -4.91 10.25 -2.15
CA GLU A 62 -3.89 9.65 -3.03
C GLU A 62 -4.03 8.13 -3.01
N ILE A 63 -4.21 7.53 -4.19
CA ILE A 63 -4.07 6.09 -4.40
C ILE A 63 -2.70 5.82 -5.01
N THR A 64 -2.01 4.84 -4.45
CA THR A 64 -0.75 4.31 -4.95
C THR A 64 -0.93 2.86 -5.36
N LEU A 65 -0.54 2.55 -6.59
CA LEU A 65 -0.33 1.18 -7.07
C LEU A 65 1.16 0.95 -7.23
N ALA A 66 1.67 -0.20 -6.81
CA ALA A 66 3.06 -0.58 -7.04
C ALA A 66 3.10 -1.96 -7.69
N PHE A 67 3.62 -2.01 -8.92
CA PHE A 67 3.75 -3.21 -9.72
C PHE A 67 5.18 -3.74 -9.65
N PRO A 68 5.38 -5.05 -9.47
CA PRO A 68 6.72 -5.61 -9.39
C PRO A 68 7.41 -5.56 -10.76
N VAL A 69 8.67 -5.14 -10.79
CA VAL A 69 9.51 -5.14 -12.00
C VAL A 69 10.32 -6.41 -12.03
N HIS A 70 10.12 -7.22 -13.07
CA HIS A 70 10.84 -8.47 -13.38
C HIS A 70 11.24 -9.32 -12.17
N THR A 71 10.46 -10.35 -11.86
CA THR A 71 10.81 -11.31 -10.80
C THR A 71 11.57 -12.49 -11.42
N SER A 72 12.89 -12.50 -11.29
CA SER A 72 13.73 -13.65 -11.67
C SER A 72 13.37 -14.92 -10.87
N ALA A 73 12.63 -14.77 -9.76
CA ALA A 73 12.18 -15.83 -8.88
C ALA A 73 10.79 -16.43 -9.22
N GLY A 74 10.16 -16.08 -10.35
CA GLY A 74 8.82 -16.55 -10.70
C GLY A 74 7.69 -15.65 -10.17
N PRO A 75 6.41 -16.07 -10.28
CA PRO A 75 5.28 -15.22 -9.92
C PRO A 75 5.30 -14.89 -8.43
N LEU A 76 5.17 -13.59 -8.09
CA LEU A 76 5.10 -13.16 -6.70
C LEU A 76 3.85 -13.71 -6.00
N PRO A 77 3.93 -13.97 -4.68
CA PRO A 77 2.76 -14.31 -3.89
C PRO A 77 1.76 -13.14 -3.88
N PRO A 78 0.50 -13.39 -3.50
CA PRO A 78 -0.45 -12.34 -3.22
C PRO A 78 0.14 -11.29 -2.25
N GLN A 79 -0.04 -10.03 -2.59
CA GLN A 79 0.46 -8.87 -1.85
C GLN A 79 -0.65 -8.33 -0.94
N SER A 80 -0.25 -7.78 0.20
CA SER A 80 -1.16 -7.09 1.12
C SER A 80 -1.66 -5.77 0.55
N LEU A 81 -2.86 -5.40 0.98
CA LEU A 81 -3.37 -4.04 0.86
C LEU A 81 -2.79 -3.18 1.99
N PHE A 82 -2.63 -1.88 1.79
CA PHE A 82 -2.07 -0.99 2.80
C PHE A 82 -2.98 0.21 3.10
N ALA A 83 -3.26 0.41 4.39
CA ALA A 83 -3.88 1.61 4.94
C ALA A 83 -3.04 2.05 6.14
N PHE A 84 -1.92 2.73 5.86
CA PHE A 84 -0.79 2.98 6.78
C PHE A 84 -0.06 1.70 7.23
N LEU A 85 -0.77 0.68 7.69
CA LEU A 85 -0.25 -0.66 7.99
C LEU A 85 -0.74 -1.68 6.94
N PRO A 86 -0.03 -2.82 6.80
CA PRO A 86 -0.53 -3.93 6.00
C PRO A 86 -1.88 -4.45 6.51
N LEU A 87 -2.77 -4.75 5.58
CA LEU A 87 -4.04 -5.46 5.77
C LEU A 87 -3.94 -6.87 5.13
N ARG A 88 -5.04 -7.62 5.15
CA ARG A 88 -5.17 -8.88 4.42
C ARG A 88 -4.82 -8.73 2.93
N SER A 89 -4.27 -9.80 2.35
CA SER A 89 -4.12 -9.91 0.90
C SER A 89 -5.43 -10.34 0.23
N TYR A 90 -5.82 -9.63 -0.82
CA TYR A 90 -7.00 -9.91 -1.65
C TYR A 90 -6.65 -10.63 -2.96
N GLY A 91 -5.52 -11.35 -3.01
CA GLY A 91 -5.10 -12.09 -4.21
C GLY A 91 -4.38 -11.24 -5.27
N LEU A 92 -4.22 -9.93 -5.03
CA LEU A 92 -3.51 -9.03 -5.93
C LEU A 92 -2.02 -9.35 -5.96
N LYS A 93 -1.42 -9.38 -7.16
CA LYS A 93 0.03 -9.57 -7.34
C LYS A 93 0.80 -8.25 -7.36
N PHE A 94 0.15 -7.18 -6.94
CA PHE A 94 0.69 -5.83 -6.86
C PHE A 94 0.20 -5.19 -5.57
N ILE A 95 0.95 -4.20 -5.09
CA ILE A 95 0.63 -3.49 -3.86
C ILE A 95 -0.36 -2.37 -4.17
N VAL A 96 -1.36 -2.20 -3.31
CA VAL A 96 -2.26 -1.05 -3.34
C VAL A 96 -2.22 -0.38 -1.98
N GLN A 97 -1.98 0.93 -1.99
CA GLN A 97 -2.05 1.78 -0.81
C GLN A 97 -3.04 2.91 -1.07
N ALA A 98 -4.00 3.07 -0.17
CA ALA A 98 -4.89 4.21 -0.10
C ALA A 98 -5.32 4.43 1.36
N ASP A 99 -6.08 5.48 1.62
CA ASP A 99 -6.66 5.80 2.91
C ASP A 99 -7.99 5.05 3.15
N PHE A 100 -7.98 3.74 2.92
CA PHE A 100 -9.13 2.88 3.16
C PHE A 100 -9.69 3.04 4.57
N VAL A 101 -11.01 2.90 4.71
CA VAL A 101 -11.67 2.77 6.01
C VAL A 101 -11.56 1.31 6.43
N VAL A 102 -11.01 1.10 7.64
CA VAL A 102 -10.80 -0.23 8.21
C VAL A 102 -11.58 -0.36 9.52
N PRO A 103 -12.19 -1.53 9.80
CA PRO A 103 -12.85 -1.84 11.06
C PRO A 103 -11.84 -1.95 12.21
N SER A 104 -12.32 -1.96 13.45
CA SER A 104 -11.48 -1.91 14.65
C SER A 104 -10.48 -3.07 14.77
N ASN A 105 -10.80 -4.25 14.25
CA ASN A 105 -9.86 -5.39 14.23
C ASN A 105 -8.73 -5.22 13.21
N ARG A 106 -8.85 -4.29 12.24
CA ARG A 106 -7.86 -3.97 11.19
C ARG A 106 -7.39 -5.16 10.36
N GLU A 107 -8.15 -6.26 10.35
CA GLU A 107 -7.80 -7.45 9.58
C GLU A 107 -8.28 -7.35 8.13
N ASP A 108 -9.41 -6.68 7.90
CA ASP A 108 -10.08 -6.58 6.60
C ASP A 108 -10.47 -5.14 6.26
N LEU A 109 -10.86 -4.89 5.00
CA LEU A 109 -11.57 -3.69 4.60
C LEU A 109 -12.99 -3.68 5.14
N ASP A 110 -13.50 -2.49 5.47
CA ASP A 110 -14.95 -2.31 5.65
C ASP A 110 -15.62 -2.28 4.26
N GLN A 111 -16.05 -3.46 3.79
CA GLN A 111 -16.70 -3.63 2.49
C GLN A 111 -18.07 -2.94 2.40
N SER A 112 -18.64 -2.52 3.54
CA SER A 112 -19.91 -1.81 3.58
C SER A 112 -19.73 -0.29 3.43
N ASN A 113 -18.50 0.21 3.54
CA ASN A 113 -18.20 1.63 3.48
C ASN A 113 -18.07 2.11 2.03
N VAL A 114 -18.92 3.04 1.63
CA VAL A 114 -18.95 3.65 0.28
C VAL A 114 -17.67 4.40 -0.12
N TRP A 115 -16.79 4.69 0.84
CA TRP A 115 -15.47 5.27 0.57
C TRP A 115 -14.51 4.28 -0.08
N ASN A 116 -14.59 2.99 0.30
CA ASN A 116 -13.68 1.93 -0.16
C ASN A 116 -14.02 1.47 -1.58
#